data_AF-A0A6S7AZD7-F1
#
_entry.id   AF-A0A6S7AZD7-F1
#
_cell.length_a   1.000
_cell.length_b   1.000
_cell.length_c   1.000
_cell.angle_alpha   90.00
_cell.angle_beta   90.00
_cell.angle_gamma   90.00
#
_symmetry.space_group_name_H-M   'P 1'
#
loop_
_entity.id
_entity.type
_entity.pdbx_description
1 polymer ?
#
loop_
_entity_poly.entity_id
_entity_poly.type
_entity_poly.pdbx_seq_one_letter_code
_entity_poly.pdbx_strand_id
1 'polypeptide(L)' 'MNHDFIRLANDMRRAHVLGLSYRLPAMTVRDLATLIAAMQDAPVTAQLH' A
#
# COMPACT_ATOMS: atom_id res chain seq x y z
N MET A 1 -14.97 -8.23 6.32
CA MET A 1 -14.54 -6.89 5.84
C MET A 1 -13.02 -6.80 5.92
N ASN A 2 -12.29 -7.55 5.09
CA ASN A 2 -10.82 -7.66 5.21
C ASN A 2 -10.18 -7.73 3.81
N HIS A 3 -10.59 -6.82 2.91
CA HIS A 3 -10.07 -6.76 1.53
C HIS A 3 -9.56 -5.38 1.14
N ASP A 4 -9.74 -4.37 1.99
CA ASP A 4 -9.37 -3.00 1.64
C ASP A 4 -7.87 -2.75 1.79
N PHE A 5 -7.19 -3.38 2.76
CA PHE A 5 -5.74 -3.17 2.96
C PHE A 5 -4.87 -3.65 1.80
N ILE A 6 -5.18 -4.82 1.22
CA ILE A 6 -4.44 -5.35 0.07
C ILE A 6 -4.64 -4.44 -1.15
N ARG A 7 -5.87 -3.97 -1.38
CA ARG A 7 -6.16 -3.02 -2.46
C ARG A 7 -5.46 -1.69 -2.22
N LEU A 8 -5.50 -1.18 -0.99
CA LEU A 8 -4.86 0.06 -0.60
C LEU A 8 -3.33 0.01 -0.78
N ALA A 9 -2.69 -1.10 -0.38
CA ALA A 9 -1.26 -1.30 -0.60
C ALA A 9 -0.90 -1.32 -2.10
N ASN A 10 -1.74 -1.95 -2.93
CA ASN A 10 -1.56 -1.95 -4.38
C ASN A 10 -1.72 -0.55 -4.99
N ASP A 11 -2.74 0.19 -4.58
CA ASP A 11 -2.99 1.55 -5.06
C ASP A 11 -1.89 2.52 -4.63
N MET A 12 -1.41 2.42 -3.39
CA MET A 12 -0.24 3.16 -2.92
C MET A 12 1.01 2.85 -3.75
N ARG A 13 1.27 1.56 -4.02
CA ARG A 13 2.41 1.14 -4.84
C ARG A 13 2.30 1.70 -6.25
N ARG A 14 1.11 1.63 -6.84
CA ARG A 14 0.86 2.15 -8.20
C ARG A 14 1.04 3.66 -8.25
N ALA A 15 0.50 4.39 -7.27
CA ALA A 15 0.71 5.83 -7.17
C ALA A 15 2.18 6.20 -6.99
N HIS A 16 2.94 5.43 -6.18
CA HIS A 16 4.37 5.62 -6.01
C HIS A 16 5.16 5.41 -7.31
N VAL A 17 4.89 4.34 -8.06
CA VAL A 17 5.51 4.08 -9.38
C VAL A 17 5.18 5.19 -10.38
N LEU A 18 3.98 5.77 -10.30
CA LEU A 18 3.55 6.87 -11.15
C LEU A 18 4.03 8.26 -10.66
N GLY A 19 4.74 8.33 -9.53
CA GLY A 19 5.16 9.61 -8.93
C GLY A 19 4.01 10.46 -8.39
N LEU A 20 2.85 9.86 -8.14
CA LEU A 20 1.64 10.54 -7.67
C LEU A 20 1.57 10.52 -6.14
N SER A 21 1.15 11.65 -5.56
CA SER A 21 0.84 11.71 -4.13
C SER A 21 -0.42 10.92 -3.83
N TYR A 22 -0.30 9.88 -2.99
CA TYR A 22 -1.44 9.07 -2.57
C TYR A 22 -1.94 9.49 -1.19
N ARG A 23 -3.23 9.86 -1.09
CA ARG A 23 -3.85 10.17 0.21
C ARG A 23 -4.37 8.90 0.86
N LEU A 24 -3.82 8.60 2.02
CA LEU A 24 -4.31 7.52 2.88
C LEU A 24 -5.70 7.89 3.44
N PRO A 25 -6.67 6.96 3.43
CA PRO A 25 -7.94 7.15 4.11
C PRO A 25 -7.74 7.21 5.63
N ALA A 26 -8.69 7.82 6.34
CA ALA A 26 -8.70 7.82 7.80
C ALA A 26 -8.77 6.37 8.31
N MET A 27 -7.75 5.96 9.05
CA MET A 27 -7.62 4.61 9.60
C MET A 27 -6.98 4.65 10.98
N THR A 28 -7.14 3.59 11.76
CA THR A 28 -6.49 3.52 13.08
C THR A 28 -4.99 3.24 12.93
N VAL A 29 -4.20 3.54 13.97
CA VAL A 29 -2.76 3.23 13.99
C VAL A 29 -2.51 1.72 13.79
N ARG A 30 -3.42 0.87 14.26
CA ARG A 30 -3.33 -0.59 14.10
C ARG A 30 -3.55 -1.01 12.64
N ASP A 31 -4.49 -0.37 11.96
CA ASP A 31 -4.75 -0.57 10.54
C ASP A 31 -3.57 -0.09 9.70
N LEU A 32 -2.97 1.04 10.07
CA LEU A 32 -1.74 1.54 9.45
C LEU A 32 -0.57 0.58 9.63
N ALA A 33 -0.36 0.04 10.83
CA ALA A 33 0.69 -0.95 11.08
C ALA A 33 0.47 -2.23 10.24
N THR A 34 -0.79 -2.66 10.10
CA THR A 34 -1.16 -3.81 9.26
C THR A 34 -0.91 -3.54 7.78
N LEU A 35 -1.23 -2.33 7.30
CA LEU A 35 -0.96 -1.89 5.94
C LEU A 35 0.55 -1.87 5.65
N ILE A 36 1.35 -1.30 6.57
CA ILE A 36 2.81 -1.25 6.42
C ILE A 36 3.40 -2.66 6.38
N ALA A 37 2.98 -3.56 7.27
CA ALA A 37 3.41 -4.95 7.26
C ALA A 37 3.06 -5.65 5.92
N ALA A 38 1.84 -5.43 5.42
CA ALA A 38 1.40 -5.98 4.14
C ALA A 38 2.21 -5.45 2.93
N MET A 39 2.74 -4.23 3.01
CA MET A 39 3.63 -3.68 1.99
C MET A 39 5.06 -4.22 2.06
N GLN A 40 5.54 -4.60 3.26
CA GLN A 40 6.89 -5.15 3.45
C GLN A 40 7.01 -6.62 3.04
N ASP A 41 5.95 -7.40 3.21
CA ASP A 41 5.92 -8.83 2.88
C ASP A 41 5.74 -9.08 1.36
N ALA A 42 5.19 -8.10 0.63
CA ALA A 42 5.10 -8.17 -0.82
C ALA A 42 6.48 -7.86 -1.44
N PRO A 43 7.10 -8.78 -2.20
CA PRO A 43 8.36 -8.49 -2.86
C PRO A 43 8.16 -7.28 -3.76
N VAL A 44 9.02 -6.27 -3.60
CA VAL A 44 9.14 -5.14 -4.52
C VAL A 44 9.67 -5.70 -5.83
N THR A 45 8.80 -6.27 -6.65
CA THR A 45 9.00 -6.35 -8.09
C THR A 45 8.77 -4.95 -8.64
N ALA A 46 9.68 -4.05 -8.29
CA ALA A 46 10.11 -3.04 -9.22
C ALA A 46 10.74 -3.80 -10.39
N GLN A 47 9.91 -4.25 -11.33
CA GLN A 47 10.38 -4.57 -12.68
C GLN A 47 10.86 -3.24 -13.26
N LEU A 48 12.11 -2.90 -12.94
CA LEU A 48 12.93 -2.00 -13.72
C LEU A 48 13.06 -2.66 -15.09
N HIS A 49 12.27 -2.13 -16.03
CA HIS A 49 12.33 -2.43 -17.44
C HIS A 49 13.42 -1.59 -18.08
#